data_AF-A0A8S0WR31-F1
#
_entry.id   AF-A0A8S0WR31-F1
#
_cell.length_a   1.000
_cell.length_b   1.000
_cell.length_c   1.000
_cell.angle_alpha   90.00
_cell.angle_beta   90.00
_cell.angle_gamma   90.00
#
_symmetry.space_group_name_H-M   'P 1'
#
loop_
_entity.id
_entity.type
_entity.pdbx_description
1 polymer ?
#
loop_
_entity_poly.entity_id
_entity_poly.type
_entity_poly.pdbx_seq_one_letter_code
_entity_poly.pdbx_strand_id
1 'polypeptide(L)'
;MLTAFAVVASAACALALPVLESRQTDHSNIDLSRYSKVGFVYPRPRGWVNETDQVAPCGGLQINNRTSFPLTGGQFSLLLADEAYTVQFSYSTSSNPTSDSDFRPFMQSLTGGDQVGHTCFNAASFADLGVTAGQDVTVQIRYSGGGRDLTPYYQCADLSVVSTEDYVKANYTCVNALASLDDFTSGAATGHSTATSSDSGLSSAEAGGIGAGVTLGVVGVVLVALYFLGLLAFGRKKKAAAPVTAPRAKHDDESSKASVTEAKF
;
A
#
# COMPACT_ATOMS: atom_id res chain seq x y z
N MET A 1 33.19 -43.93 60.02
CA MET A 1 31.72 -43.81 60.09
C MET A 1 31.35 -42.36 59.81
N LEU A 2 30.32 -42.17 58.97
CA LEU A 2 29.64 -40.92 58.54
C LEU A 2 30.47 -39.95 57.66
N THR A 3 30.41 -40.00 56.33
CA THR A 3 29.38 -39.46 55.38
C THR A 3 29.12 -37.96 55.49
N ALA A 4 29.63 -37.18 54.53
CA ALA A 4 29.12 -35.86 54.18
C ALA A 4 28.90 -35.79 52.67
N PHE A 5 27.66 -35.47 52.30
CA PHE A 5 27.10 -35.47 50.95
C PHE A 5 27.62 -34.28 50.13
N ALA A 6 28.07 -34.55 48.91
CA ALA A 6 28.32 -33.52 47.90
C ALA A 6 27.00 -33.20 47.18
N VAL A 7 26.49 -31.98 47.35
CA VAL A 7 25.37 -31.44 46.56
C VAL A 7 25.96 -30.83 45.29
N VAL A 8 25.70 -31.48 44.15
CA VAL A 8 26.01 -30.93 42.82
C VAL A 8 24.85 -30.00 42.44
N ALA A 9 25.10 -28.69 42.44
CA ALA A 9 24.17 -27.70 41.90
C ALA A 9 24.40 -27.59 40.37
N SER A 10 23.53 -28.22 39.59
CA SER A 10 23.49 -28.06 38.13
C SER A 10 22.88 -26.71 37.78
N ALA A 11 23.72 -25.76 37.35
CA ALA A 11 23.29 -24.50 36.77
C ALA A 11 22.77 -24.75 35.34
N ALA A 12 21.44 -24.74 35.17
CA ALA A 12 20.81 -24.73 33.85
C ALA A 12 20.93 -23.31 33.27
N CYS A 13 21.86 -23.13 32.32
CA CYS A 13 21.97 -21.92 31.53
C CYS A 13 20.81 -21.90 30.52
N ALA A 14 19.76 -21.12 30.81
CA ALA A 14 18.66 -20.88 29.90
C ALA A 14 19.14 -19.95 28.78
N LEU A 15 19.37 -20.52 27.59
CA LEU A 15 19.57 -19.75 26.36
C LEU A 15 18.23 -19.10 26.00
N ALA A 16 18.06 -17.82 26.35
CA ALA A 16 16.99 -16.99 25.84
C ALA A 16 17.24 -16.73 24.34
N LEU A 17 16.47 -17.40 23.49
CA LEU A 17 16.36 -17.02 22.08
C LEU A 17 15.65 -15.66 22.02
N PRO A 18 16.18 -14.65 21.31
CA PRO A 18 15.41 -13.46 21.03
C PRO A 18 14.24 -13.87 20.13
N VAL A 19 13.02 -13.73 20.67
CA VAL A 19 11.81 -13.69 19.86
C VAL A 19 12.00 -12.54 18.88
N LEU A 20 12.22 -12.85 17.60
CA LEU A 20 12.05 -11.87 16.54
C LEU A 20 10.56 -11.54 16.53
N GLU A 21 10.22 -10.47 17.24
CA GLU A 21 8.96 -9.77 17.08
C GLU A 21 8.90 -9.33 15.63
N SER A 22 8.12 -10.05 14.83
CA SER A 22 7.78 -9.61 13.49
C SER A 22 7.11 -8.25 13.63
N ARG A 23 7.84 -7.16 13.33
CA ARG A 23 7.22 -5.87 13.01
C ARG A 23 6.44 -6.07 11.73
N GLN A 24 5.24 -6.60 11.87
CA GLN A 24 4.21 -6.52 10.86
C GLN A 24 3.82 -5.04 10.81
N THR A 25 4.40 -4.30 9.86
CA THR A 25 3.91 -2.99 9.48
C THR A 25 2.49 -3.16 9.01
N ASP A 26 1.56 -2.81 9.90
CA ASP A 26 0.15 -2.68 9.62
C ASP A 26 -0.04 -1.63 8.50
N HIS A 27 -0.40 -2.09 7.31
CA HIS A 27 -0.67 -1.26 6.13
C HIS A 27 -2.00 -0.48 6.25
N SER A 28 -2.63 -0.43 7.43
CA SER A 28 -3.88 0.31 7.64
C SER A 28 -3.70 1.72 8.25
N ASN A 29 -2.48 2.14 8.59
CA ASN A 29 -2.24 3.47 9.17
C ASN A 29 -1.37 4.34 8.26
N ILE A 30 -1.85 4.61 7.04
CA ILE A 30 -1.40 5.82 6.34
C ILE A 30 -2.03 6.97 7.11
N ASP A 31 -1.19 7.78 7.75
CA ASP A 31 -1.58 9.04 8.37
C ASP A 31 -2.03 10.01 7.27
N LEU A 32 -3.27 9.86 6.80
CA LEU A 32 -3.89 10.63 5.73
C LEU A 32 -3.92 12.14 6.07
N SER A 33 -3.72 12.51 7.34
CA SER A 33 -3.62 13.92 7.75
C SER A 33 -2.38 14.63 7.19
N ARG A 34 -1.47 13.92 6.52
CA ARG A 34 -0.27 14.50 5.89
C ARG A 34 -0.40 14.67 4.38
N TYR A 35 -1.49 14.20 3.79
CA TYR A 35 -1.67 14.17 2.34
C TYR A 35 -2.93 14.94 1.96
N SER A 36 -2.84 15.72 0.89
CA SER A 36 -4.05 16.17 0.22
C SER A 36 -4.61 15.04 -0.66
N LYS A 37 -5.62 15.33 -1.48
CA LYS A 37 -6.20 14.38 -2.46
C LYS A 37 -5.13 13.71 -3.33
N VAL A 38 -4.08 14.46 -3.68
CA VAL A 38 -2.85 13.91 -4.26
C VAL A 38 -1.68 14.34 -3.38
N GLY A 39 -0.76 13.42 -3.09
CA GLY A 39 0.47 13.80 -2.39
C GLY A 39 1.63 12.83 -2.52
N PHE A 40 2.83 13.34 -2.20
CA PHE A 40 4.07 12.57 -2.17
C PHE A 40 4.13 11.66 -0.95
N VAL A 41 4.23 10.35 -1.19
CA VAL A 41 4.73 9.38 -0.20
C VAL A 41 6.25 9.45 -0.12
N TYR A 42 6.88 9.56 -1.29
CA TYR A 42 8.32 9.81 -1.42
C TYR A 42 8.59 10.70 -2.65
N PRO A 43 9.47 11.72 -2.55
CA PRO A 43 10.17 12.22 -1.36
C PRO A 43 9.22 12.77 -0.29
N ARG A 44 9.74 13.07 0.91
CA ARG A 44 8.87 13.55 2.00
C ARG A 44 8.27 14.92 1.63
N PRO A 45 6.94 15.12 1.74
CA PRO A 45 6.32 16.42 1.49
C PRO A 45 6.58 17.40 2.64
N ARG A 46 6.43 18.70 2.38
CA ARG A 46 6.44 19.76 3.43
C ARG A 46 5.35 19.54 4.48
N GLY A 47 4.29 18.84 4.10
CA GLY A 47 3.10 18.56 4.89
C GLY A 47 1.85 18.88 4.08
N TRP A 48 0.72 18.95 4.79
CA TRP A 48 -0.56 19.36 4.24
C TRP A 48 -1.40 20.04 5.32
N VAL A 49 -2.12 21.08 4.92
CA VAL A 49 -3.06 21.83 5.76
C VAL A 49 -4.25 22.19 4.87
N ASN A 50 -5.44 21.69 5.19
CA ASN A 50 -6.65 21.84 4.37
C ASN A 50 -6.97 23.31 4.06
N GLU A 51 -6.76 24.20 5.04
CA GLU A 51 -7.12 25.61 4.91
C GLU A 51 -6.21 26.38 3.94
N THR A 52 -5.01 25.86 3.66
CA THR A 52 -4.01 26.56 2.85
C THR A 52 -3.54 25.75 1.65
N ASP A 53 -4.06 24.56 1.40
CA ASP A 53 -3.58 23.69 0.32
C ASP A 53 -3.88 24.24 -1.09
N GLN A 54 -4.77 25.22 -1.21
CA GLN A 54 -5.02 26.01 -2.43
C GLN A 54 -4.11 27.25 -2.56
N VAL A 55 -3.24 27.51 -1.58
CA VAL A 55 -2.32 28.66 -1.59
C VAL A 55 -1.01 28.28 -2.29
N ALA A 56 -0.77 28.90 -3.45
CA ALA A 56 0.47 28.72 -4.19
C ALA A 56 1.72 29.15 -3.40
N PRO A 57 2.91 28.57 -3.67
CA PRO A 57 3.15 27.41 -4.53
C PRO A 57 3.08 26.06 -3.80
N CYS A 58 3.09 26.04 -2.46
CA CYS A 58 3.31 24.82 -1.67
C CYS A 58 2.27 24.65 -0.56
N GLY A 59 1.04 25.06 -0.82
CA GLY A 59 -0.02 25.10 0.18
C GLY A 59 0.27 26.13 1.29
N GLY A 60 1.00 27.20 0.97
CA GLY A 60 1.51 28.18 1.94
C GLY A 60 2.57 27.66 2.93
N LEU A 61 3.00 26.40 2.81
CA LEU A 61 3.93 25.77 3.75
C LEU A 61 5.38 26.15 3.50
N GLN A 62 6.08 26.48 4.58
CA GLN A 62 7.52 26.77 4.57
C GLN A 62 8.36 25.50 4.42
N ILE A 63 9.58 25.66 3.91
CA ILE A 63 10.57 24.58 3.86
C ILE A 63 10.85 24.08 5.27
N ASN A 64 10.92 22.76 5.42
CA ASN A 64 11.24 22.11 6.69
C ASN A 64 12.53 21.29 6.58
N ASN A 65 12.46 20.14 5.89
CA ASN A 65 13.60 19.25 5.69
C ASN A 65 13.71 18.82 4.24
N ARG A 66 14.95 18.78 3.73
CA ARG A 66 15.26 18.28 2.39
C ARG A 66 15.51 16.78 2.42
N THR A 67 14.95 16.09 1.45
CA THR A 67 15.18 14.65 1.24
C THR A 67 16.34 14.48 0.26
N SER A 68 17.35 13.68 0.61
CA SER A 68 18.40 13.32 -0.35
C SER A 68 17.77 12.60 -1.55
N PHE A 69 18.06 13.06 -2.75
CA PHE A 69 17.50 12.50 -3.98
C PHE A 69 18.61 12.35 -5.03
N PRO A 70 18.70 11.21 -5.74
CA PRO A 70 19.80 10.99 -6.66
C PRO A 70 19.64 11.90 -7.88
N LEU A 71 20.78 12.38 -8.40
CA LEU A 71 20.84 13.20 -9.60
C LEU A 71 20.22 12.48 -10.82
N THR A 72 20.38 11.16 -10.90
CA THR A 72 19.82 10.31 -11.95
C THR A 72 19.20 9.03 -11.37
N GLY A 73 18.20 8.46 -12.05
CA GLY A 73 17.59 7.19 -11.63
C GLY A 73 16.74 7.26 -10.35
N GLY A 74 16.33 8.46 -9.94
CA GLY A 74 15.40 8.64 -8.83
C GLY A 74 13.98 8.20 -9.19
N GLN A 75 13.16 7.98 -8.17
CA GLN A 75 11.76 7.61 -8.33
C GLN A 75 10.91 8.38 -7.33
N PHE A 76 9.74 8.81 -7.79
CA PHE A 76 8.70 9.39 -6.96
C PHE A 76 7.65 8.34 -6.65
N SER A 77 7.11 8.39 -5.44
CA SER A 77 5.96 7.61 -5.01
C SER A 77 4.88 8.57 -4.53
N LEU A 78 3.68 8.43 -5.09
CA LEU A 78 2.53 9.22 -4.73
C LEU A 78 1.41 8.36 -4.15
N LEU A 79 0.53 9.04 -3.41
CA LEU A 79 -0.77 8.57 -3.01
C LEU A 79 -1.81 9.46 -3.70
N LEU A 80 -2.72 8.83 -4.45
CA LEU A 80 -3.96 9.44 -4.92
C LEU A 80 -5.04 8.99 -3.93
N ALA A 81 -5.37 9.84 -2.96
CA ALA A 81 -6.35 9.54 -1.93
C ALA A 81 -7.80 9.80 -2.39
N ASP A 82 -7.98 10.58 -3.47
CA ASP A 82 -9.28 10.97 -3.99
C ASP A 82 -9.17 11.36 -5.47
N GLU A 83 -10.32 11.64 -6.10
CA GLU A 83 -10.42 12.13 -7.47
C GLU A 83 -9.64 13.44 -7.66
N ALA A 84 -8.74 13.44 -8.64
CA ALA A 84 -7.91 14.57 -9.00
C ALA A 84 -7.71 14.63 -10.51
N TYR A 85 -7.56 15.84 -11.03
CA TYR A 85 -7.38 16.11 -12.45
C TYR A 85 -6.17 17.01 -12.68
N THR A 86 -5.63 16.95 -13.91
CA THR A 86 -4.56 17.83 -14.37
C THR A 86 -3.37 17.87 -13.41
N VAL A 87 -2.91 16.68 -12.96
CA VAL A 87 -1.79 16.57 -12.02
C VAL A 87 -0.50 16.92 -12.76
N GLN A 88 0.02 18.11 -12.50
CA GLN A 88 1.22 18.67 -13.11
C GLN A 88 2.40 18.60 -12.15
N PHE A 89 3.55 18.18 -12.67
CA PHE A 89 4.82 18.13 -11.94
C PHE A 89 5.75 19.22 -12.42
N SER A 90 6.17 20.06 -11.49
CA SER A 90 7.10 21.16 -11.75
C SER A 90 8.23 21.16 -10.73
N TYR A 91 9.37 21.76 -11.06
CA TYR A 91 10.52 21.89 -10.17
C TYR A 91 11.06 23.31 -10.18
N SER A 92 11.71 23.69 -9.08
CA SER A 92 12.47 24.93 -8.94
C SER A 92 13.85 24.61 -8.39
N THR A 93 14.87 25.29 -8.93
CA THR A 93 16.25 25.30 -8.39
C THR A 93 16.47 26.45 -7.41
N SER A 94 15.41 27.22 -7.10
CA SER A 94 15.45 28.17 -5.99
C SER A 94 15.54 27.41 -4.68
N SER A 95 16.41 27.87 -3.79
CA SER A 95 16.52 27.33 -2.44
C SER A 95 15.27 27.61 -1.60
N ASN A 96 14.44 28.58 -1.98
CA ASN A 96 13.14 28.83 -1.39
C ASN A 96 12.18 29.48 -2.40
N PRO A 97 11.51 28.71 -3.26
CA PRO A 97 10.55 29.29 -4.21
C PRO A 97 9.35 29.88 -3.48
N THR A 98 8.96 31.09 -3.87
CA THR A 98 7.88 31.87 -3.23
C THR A 98 6.72 32.16 -4.17
N SER A 99 6.85 31.80 -5.44
CA SER A 99 5.83 31.99 -6.48
C SER A 99 5.77 30.79 -7.43
N ASP A 100 4.60 30.53 -8.03
CA ASP A 100 4.45 29.53 -9.09
C ASP A 100 5.36 29.81 -10.30
N SER A 101 5.74 31.07 -10.52
CA SER A 101 6.68 31.46 -11.59
C SER A 101 8.10 30.94 -11.37
N ASP A 102 8.45 30.53 -10.14
CA ASP A 102 9.75 29.96 -9.81
C ASP A 102 9.89 28.51 -10.30
N PHE A 103 8.78 27.92 -10.76
CA PHE A 103 8.69 26.52 -11.15
C PHE A 103 8.63 26.33 -12.66
N ARG A 104 9.21 25.23 -13.13
CA ARG A 104 9.20 24.79 -14.52
C ARG A 104 8.72 23.34 -14.60
N PRO A 105 7.88 22.98 -15.58
CA PRO A 105 7.45 21.59 -15.73
C PRO A 105 8.66 20.71 -16.07
N PHE A 106 8.71 19.49 -15.52
CA PHE A 106 9.78 18.53 -15.84
C PHE A 106 9.31 17.11 -16.12
N MET A 107 8.04 16.82 -15.91
CA MET A 107 7.45 15.55 -16.27
C MET A 107 6.12 15.75 -16.98
N GLN A 108 5.69 14.73 -17.70
CA GLN A 108 4.37 14.72 -18.31
C GLN A 108 3.31 14.78 -17.20
N SER A 109 2.33 15.66 -17.39
CA SER A 109 1.18 15.72 -16.49
C SER A 109 0.41 14.40 -16.54
N LEU A 110 -0.06 13.95 -15.38
CA LEU A 110 -1.01 12.85 -15.33
C LEU A 110 -2.41 13.43 -15.48
N THR A 111 -3.12 12.96 -16.50
CA THR A 111 -4.57 13.17 -16.55
C THR A 111 -5.15 12.22 -15.51
N GLY A 112 -5.44 12.77 -14.33
CA GLY A 112 -6.12 12.00 -13.29
C GLY A 112 -7.60 11.75 -13.66
N GLY A 113 -8.26 11.02 -12.79
CA GLY A 113 -9.66 10.60 -12.90
C GLY A 113 -10.07 9.91 -11.60
N ASP A 114 -11.03 9.00 -11.68
CA ASP A 114 -11.59 8.30 -10.51
C ASP A 114 -10.67 7.19 -9.96
N GLN A 115 -9.35 7.30 -10.14
CA GLN A 115 -8.40 6.30 -9.66
C GLN A 115 -7.72 6.75 -8.37
N VAL A 116 -7.74 5.87 -7.38
CA VAL A 116 -7.11 6.08 -6.08
C VAL A 116 -6.14 4.95 -5.77
N GLY A 117 -5.16 5.24 -4.92
CA GLY A 117 -4.14 4.31 -4.45
C GLY A 117 -2.72 4.81 -4.68
N HIS A 118 -1.77 3.89 -4.69
CA HIS A 118 -0.35 4.21 -4.81
C HIS A 118 0.12 4.16 -6.27
N THR A 119 0.92 5.14 -6.66
CA THR A 119 1.56 5.16 -7.98
C THR A 119 3.00 5.62 -7.88
N CYS A 120 3.80 5.17 -8.85
CA CYS A 120 5.24 5.32 -8.90
C CYS A 120 5.68 5.72 -10.29
N PHE A 121 6.56 6.71 -10.38
CA PHE A 121 7.17 7.11 -11.64
C PHE A 121 8.65 7.40 -11.46
N ASN A 122 9.41 7.05 -12.50
CA ASN A 122 10.81 7.39 -12.58
C ASN A 122 10.95 8.89 -12.79
N ALA A 123 11.78 9.53 -11.98
CA ALA A 123 12.12 10.93 -12.17
C ALA A 123 12.87 11.11 -13.50
N ALA A 124 12.63 12.24 -14.17
CA ALA A 124 13.58 12.71 -15.17
C ALA A 124 14.96 12.91 -14.52
N SER A 125 16.03 12.71 -15.30
CA SER A 125 17.38 13.02 -14.85
C SER A 125 17.47 14.52 -14.53
N PHE A 126 17.77 14.86 -13.28
CA PHE A 126 17.96 16.25 -12.88
C PHE A 126 19.19 16.87 -13.57
N ALA A 127 20.17 16.05 -13.95
CA ALA A 127 21.29 16.49 -14.77
C ALA A 127 20.84 17.03 -16.14
N ASP A 128 19.86 16.38 -16.77
CA ASP A 128 19.32 16.79 -18.08
C ASP A 128 18.52 18.10 -17.97
N LEU A 129 18.09 18.43 -16.75
CA LEU A 129 17.41 19.67 -16.38
C LEU A 129 18.39 20.78 -15.95
N GLY A 130 19.70 20.53 -16.03
CA GLY A 130 20.75 21.49 -15.69
C GLY A 130 21.02 21.62 -14.19
N VAL A 131 20.54 20.68 -13.38
CA VAL A 131 20.83 20.61 -11.94
C VAL A 131 22.13 19.84 -11.72
N THR A 132 22.93 20.25 -10.73
CA THR A 132 24.15 19.53 -10.35
C THR A 132 24.03 18.91 -8.97
N ALA A 133 24.83 17.88 -8.69
CA ALA A 133 24.93 17.34 -7.33
C ALA A 133 25.35 18.44 -6.34
N GLY A 134 24.76 18.40 -5.14
CA GLY A 134 24.88 19.43 -4.11
C GLY A 134 23.87 20.58 -4.23
N GLN A 135 23.03 20.60 -5.28
CA GLN A 135 22.00 21.63 -5.42
C GLN A 135 20.70 21.26 -4.71
N ASP A 136 20.05 22.31 -4.22
CA ASP A 136 18.72 22.26 -3.65
C ASP A 136 17.67 22.36 -4.76
N VAL A 137 16.69 21.45 -4.73
CA VAL A 137 15.56 21.46 -5.66
C VAL A 137 14.27 21.40 -4.86
N THR A 138 13.24 22.12 -5.30
CA THR A 138 11.87 21.94 -4.79
C THR A 138 11.04 21.36 -5.92
N VAL A 139 10.38 20.23 -5.67
CA VAL A 139 9.38 19.69 -6.59
C VAL A 139 7.99 20.06 -6.11
N GLN A 140 7.12 20.44 -7.04
CA GLN A 140 5.75 20.86 -6.82
C GLN A 140 4.81 19.94 -7.61
N ILE A 141 3.74 19.51 -6.94
CA ILE A 141 2.54 18.96 -7.58
C ILE A 141 1.48 20.05 -7.54
N ARG A 142 0.91 20.33 -8.71
CA ARG A 142 -0.26 21.18 -8.87
C ARG A 142 -1.35 20.37 -9.53
N TYR A 143 -2.55 20.33 -8.97
CA TYR A 143 -3.67 19.57 -9.52
C TYR A 143 -5.00 20.25 -9.20
N SER A 144 -6.06 19.93 -9.92
CA SER A 144 -7.43 20.34 -9.57
C SER A 144 -8.19 19.17 -8.95
N GLY A 145 -9.12 19.46 -8.04
CA GLY A 145 -10.06 18.46 -7.57
C GLY A 145 -11.04 18.03 -8.67
N GLY A 146 -11.86 17.02 -8.39
CA GLY A 146 -13.00 16.69 -9.23
C GLY A 146 -14.10 17.76 -9.25
N GLY A 147 -14.95 17.69 -10.28
CA GLY A 147 -16.09 18.58 -10.46
C GLY A 147 -15.85 19.81 -11.34
N ARG A 148 -16.65 20.87 -11.16
CA ARG A 148 -16.60 22.11 -11.96
C ARG A 148 -15.63 23.16 -11.41
N ASP A 149 -15.09 22.92 -10.22
CA ASP A 149 -14.13 23.82 -9.58
C ASP A 149 -12.71 23.47 -10.05
N LEU A 150 -12.09 24.40 -10.77
CA LEU A 150 -10.73 24.26 -11.30
C LEU A 150 -9.69 24.90 -10.38
N THR A 151 -10.06 25.20 -9.13
CA THR A 151 -9.12 25.75 -8.14
C THR A 151 -7.98 24.77 -7.90
N PRO A 152 -6.72 25.20 -8.10
CA PRO A 152 -5.58 24.32 -7.95
C PRO A 152 -5.25 24.08 -6.48
N TYR A 153 -4.86 22.85 -6.19
CA TYR A 153 -4.26 22.40 -4.96
C TYR A 153 -2.76 22.21 -5.17
N TYR A 154 -1.99 22.39 -4.11
CA TYR A 154 -0.55 22.46 -4.15
C TYR A 154 0.07 21.58 -3.07
N GLN A 155 1.11 20.83 -3.45
CA GLN A 155 1.99 20.17 -2.50
C GLN A 155 3.43 20.21 -2.99
N CYS A 156 4.38 20.40 -2.08
CA CYS A 156 5.80 20.41 -2.40
C CYS A 156 6.57 19.36 -1.60
N ALA A 157 7.63 18.85 -2.22
CA ALA A 157 8.70 18.12 -1.54
C ALA A 157 10.04 18.81 -1.83
N ASP A 158 10.84 18.99 -0.78
CA ASP A 158 12.14 19.64 -0.89
C ASP A 158 13.24 18.59 -0.97
N LEU A 159 14.15 18.76 -1.92
CA LEU A 159 15.21 17.80 -2.25
C LEU A 159 16.58 18.42 -2.04
N SER A 160 17.52 17.59 -1.62
CA SER A 160 18.96 17.85 -1.72
C SER A 160 19.49 16.86 -2.76
N VAL A 161 19.84 17.36 -3.94
CA VAL A 161 20.27 16.49 -5.04
C VAL A 161 21.69 16.01 -4.78
N VAL A 162 21.91 14.70 -4.77
CA VAL A 162 23.21 14.07 -4.51
C VAL A 162 23.69 13.30 -5.73
N SER A 163 24.99 13.01 -5.80
CA SER A 163 25.49 12.12 -6.84
C SER A 163 24.83 10.74 -6.71
N THR A 164 24.72 10.00 -7.81
CA THR A 164 24.12 8.65 -7.79
C THR A 164 24.94 7.69 -6.93
N GLU A 165 26.24 7.94 -6.78
CA GLU A 165 27.16 7.14 -5.95
C GLU A 165 26.99 7.42 -4.45
N ASP A 166 26.70 8.68 -4.09
CA ASP A 166 26.48 9.10 -2.70
C ASP A 166 25.03 8.88 -2.23
N TYR A 167 24.13 8.50 -3.15
CA TYR A 167 22.74 8.30 -2.83
C TYR A 167 22.51 6.99 -2.07
N VAL A 168 22.04 7.12 -0.83
CA VAL A 168 21.49 6.00 -0.06
C VAL A 168 20.00 5.90 -0.32
N LYS A 169 19.56 4.78 -0.92
CA LYS A 169 18.14 4.52 -1.19
C LYS A 169 17.32 4.64 0.10
N ALA A 170 16.37 5.57 0.10
CA ALA A 170 15.44 5.71 1.20
C ALA A 170 14.60 4.43 1.38
N ASN A 171 14.25 4.13 2.64
CA ASN A 171 13.39 2.99 2.97
C ASN A 171 11.93 3.34 2.65
N TYR A 172 11.53 3.16 1.40
CA TYR A 172 10.14 3.21 0.95
C TYR A 172 9.89 2.09 -0.06
N THR A 173 8.63 1.68 -0.14
CA THR A 173 8.18 0.67 -1.09
C THR A 173 7.40 1.38 -2.19
N CYS A 174 7.89 1.29 -3.42
CA CYS A 174 7.18 1.83 -4.57
C CYS A 174 6.32 0.73 -5.20
N VAL A 175 5.00 0.85 -5.06
CA VAL A 175 4.03 -0.07 -5.63
C VAL A 175 3.01 0.73 -6.43
N ASN A 176 2.73 0.26 -7.64
CA ASN A 176 1.60 0.72 -8.43
C ASN A 176 0.39 -0.14 -8.06
N ALA A 177 -0.51 0.41 -7.25
CA ALA A 177 -1.76 -0.22 -6.83
C ALA A 177 -2.86 0.84 -6.91
N LEU A 178 -3.45 0.96 -8.10
CA LEU A 178 -4.56 1.86 -8.39
C LEU A 178 -5.86 1.04 -8.47
N ALA A 179 -6.94 1.56 -7.92
CA ALA A 179 -8.28 1.04 -8.14
C ALA A 179 -9.26 2.18 -8.41
N SER A 180 -10.43 1.84 -8.95
CA SER A 180 -11.49 2.82 -9.18
C SER A 180 -12.12 3.24 -7.85
N LEU A 181 -12.47 4.53 -7.71
CA LEU A 181 -13.12 5.08 -6.53
C LEU A 181 -14.48 4.39 -6.25
N ASP A 182 -15.15 3.93 -7.31
CA ASP A 182 -16.39 3.17 -7.25
C ASP A 182 -16.23 1.80 -6.56
N ASP A 183 -15.06 1.17 -6.69
CA ASP A 183 -14.75 -0.13 -6.07
C ASP A 183 -14.58 0.03 -4.55
N PHE A 184 -14.11 1.19 -4.08
CA PHE A 184 -13.97 1.50 -2.66
C PHE A 184 -15.32 1.86 -2.01
N THR A 185 -16.20 2.57 -2.73
CA THR A 185 -17.51 2.97 -2.20
C THR A 185 -18.50 1.80 -2.16
N SER A 186 -18.29 0.78 -3.01
CA SER A 186 -19.12 -0.43 -3.07
C SER A 186 -18.67 -1.55 -2.12
N GLY A 187 -17.55 -1.37 -1.42
CA GLY A 187 -16.84 -2.39 -0.64
C GLY A 187 -17.37 -2.72 0.77
N ALA A 188 -18.61 -2.32 1.10
CA ALA A 188 -19.33 -2.85 2.27
C ALA A 188 -20.14 -4.12 1.92
N ALA A 189 -19.65 -4.96 1.00
CA ALA A 189 -20.13 -6.34 0.84
C ALA A 189 -19.11 -7.20 0.09
N THR A 190 -18.54 -8.18 0.81
CA THR A 190 -17.95 -9.44 0.30
C THR A 190 -16.85 -9.37 -0.76
N GLY A 191 -15.62 -9.71 -0.34
CA GLY A 191 -14.44 -9.74 -1.20
C GLY A 191 -14.50 -10.74 -2.36
N HIS A 192 -13.90 -10.34 -3.48
CA HIS A 192 -13.36 -11.23 -4.49
C HIS A 192 -12.20 -10.51 -5.21
N SER A 193 -10.99 -11.05 -5.08
CA SER A 193 -9.81 -10.58 -5.83
C SER A 193 -9.73 -11.32 -7.15
N THR A 194 -9.92 -10.61 -8.26
CA THR A 194 -9.61 -11.10 -9.62
C THR A 194 -8.22 -10.62 -10.02
N ALA A 195 -7.21 -11.45 -9.81
CA ALA A 195 -5.89 -11.25 -10.40
C ALA A 195 -5.95 -11.60 -11.90
N THR A 196 -5.80 -10.60 -12.76
CA THR A 196 -5.59 -10.81 -14.20
C THR A 196 -4.09 -10.90 -14.47
N SER A 197 -3.60 -12.14 -14.62
CA SER A 197 -2.25 -12.43 -15.09
C SER A 197 -2.21 -12.43 -16.61
N SER A 198 -1.62 -11.40 -17.22
CA SER A 198 -1.22 -11.44 -18.64
C SER A 198 0.25 -11.85 -18.72
N ASP A 199 0.45 -13.02 -19.32
CA ASP A 199 1.72 -13.68 -19.58
C ASP A 199 2.43 -13.04 -20.78
N SER A 200 3.72 -12.71 -20.67
CA SER A 200 4.63 -12.51 -21.82
C SER A 200 6.10 -12.58 -21.38
N GLY A 201 6.60 -13.81 -21.28
CA GLY A 201 7.86 -14.29 -21.90
C GLY A 201 9.17 -13.48 -21.85
N LEU A 202 10.13 -14.06 -21.09
CA LEU A 202 11.57 -14.25 -21.38
C LEU A 202 12.48 -12.99 -21.34
N SER A 203 13.68 -12.94 -20.73
CA SER A 203 14.66 -13.98 -20.33
C SER A 203 15.70 -13.38 -19.34
N SER A 204 16.27 -14.25 -18.47
CA SER A 204 17.62 -14.22 -17.83
C SER A 204 18.04 -12.98 -16.98
N ALA A 205 18.68 -13.06 -15.82
CA ALA A 205 19.29 -14.14 -15.04
C ALA A 205 19.63 -13.60 -13.62
N GLU A 206 19.90 -14.53 -12.69
CA GLU A 206 20.69 -14.38 -11.46
C GLU A 206 20.25 -13.41 -10.34
N ALA A 207 19.64 -13.99 -9.30
CA ALA A 207 20.18 -14.09 -7.93
C ALA A 207 19.13 -13.81 -6.82
N GLY A 208 18.96 -14.79 -5.92
CA GLY A 208 18.30 -14.59 -4.62
C GLY A 208 17.14 -15.55 -4.33
N GLY A 209 17.43 -16.83 -4.11
CA GLY A 209 16.42 -17.83 -3.76
C GLY A 209 16.09 -17.84 -2.27
N ILE A 210 14.83 -17.58 -1.92
CA ILE A 210 14.05 -18.21 -0.82
C ILE A 210 12.58 -18.01 -1.22
N GLY A 211 11.86 -19.04 -1.67
CA GLY A 211 10.43 -18.84 -2.00
C GLY A 211 9.67 -20.00 -2.65
N ALA A 212 10.32 -21.09 -3.03
CA ALA A 212 9.67 -22.20 -3.74
C ALA A 212 9.61 -23.51 -2.92
N GLY A 213 9.49 -23.41 -1.58
CA GLY A 213 9.57 -24.58 -0.68
C GLY A 213 8.32 -24.89 0.15
N VAL A 214 7.25 -24.11 0.08
CA VAL A 214 6.12 -24.23 1.04
C VAL A 214 4.86 -24.87 0.43
N THR A 215 4.74 -24.94 -0.91
CA THR A 215 3.50 -25.44 -1.54
C THR A 215 3.40 -26.97 -1.61
N LEU A 216 4.53 -27.70 -1.58
CA LEU A 216 4.51 -29.17 -1.58
C LEU A 216 4.37 -29.79 -0.16
N GLY A 217 4.78 -29.06 0.88
CA GLY A 217 4.71 -29.56 2.26
C GLY A 217 3.28 -29.64 2.81
N VAL A 218 2.44 -28.66 2.50
CA VAL A 218 1.08 -28.57 3.07
C VAL A 218 0.17 -29.67 2.52
N VAL A 219 0.28 -30.01 1.23
CA VAL A 219 -0.53 -31.08 0.61
C VAL A 219 -0.18 -32.45 1.21
N GLY A 220 1.11 -32.71 1.48
CA GLY A 220 1.56 -33.94 2.13
C GLY A 220 1.00 -34.10 3.54
N VAL A 221 1.01 -33.04 4.35
CA VAL A 221 0.51 -33.07 5.73
C VAL A 221 -1.01 -33.30 5.78
N VAL A 222 -1.77 -32.70 4.86
CA VAL A 222 -3.24 -32.90 4.79
C VAL A 222 -3.58 -34.34 4.42
N LEU A 223 -2.87 -34.95 3.47
CA LEU A 223 -3.12 -36.34 3.09
C LEU A 223 -2.78 -37.33 4.21
N VAL A 224 -1.69 -37.09 4.95
CA VAL A 224 -1.33 -37.93 6.12
C VAL A 224 -2.34 -37.75 7.26
N ALA A 225 -2.80 -36.52 7.52
CA ALA A 225 -3.82 -36.26 8.54
C ALA A 225 -5.16 -36.95 8.21
N LEU A 226 -5.61 -36.87 6.95
CA LEU A 226 -6.84 -37.55 6.50
C LEU A 226 -6.70 -39.08 6.55
N TYR A 227 -5.53 -39.63 6.21
CA TYR A 227 -5.26 -41.06 6.33
C TYR A 227 -5.33 -41.55 7.79
N PHE A 228 -4.73 -40.81 8.73
CA PHE A 228 -4.77 -41.14 10.16
C PHE A 228 -6.17 -40.97 10.77
N LEU A 229 -6.92 -39.93 10.39
CA LEU A 229 -8.31 -39.73 10.83
C LEU A 229 -9.26 -40.80 10.27
N GLY A 230 -9.06 -41.22 9.02
CA GLY A 230 -9.83 -42.31 8.39
C GLY A 230 -9.60 -43.68 9.06
N LEU A 231 -8.35 -43.98 9.47
CA LEU A 231 -8.01 -45.20 10.20
C LEU A 231 -8.62 -45.25 11.61
N LEU A 232 -8.75 -44.10 12.29
CA LEU A 232 -9.34 -44.04 13.63
C LEU A 232 -10.88 -44.15 13.63
N ALA A 233 -11.54 -43.73 12.55
CA ALA A 233 -13.01 -43.78 12.46
C ALA A 233 -13.56 -45.19 12.14
N PHE A 234 -12.80 -46.06 11.47
CA PHE A 234 -13.27 -47.40 11.07
C PHE A 234 -13.17 -48.47 12.19
N GLY A 235 -12.46 -48.20 13.29
CA GLY A 235 -12.30 -49.13 14.41
C GLY A 235 -13.48 -49.20 15.40
N ARG A 236 -14.46 -48.30 15.31
CA ARG A 236 -15.59 -48.24 16.26
C ARG A 236 -16.87 -48.79 15.65
N LYS A 237 -16.97 -50.13 15.52
CA LYS A 237 -18.23 -50.80 15.22
C LYS A 237 -19.09 -50.98 16.50
N LYS A 238 -20.21 -50.23 16.49
CA LYS A 238 -21.58 -50.56 16.94
C LYS A 238 -21.86 -50.69 18.45
N LYS A 239 -22.91 -50.00 18.92
CA LYS A 239 -24.27 -50.58 19.08
C LYS A 239 -25.36 -49.53 18.87
N ALA A 240 -26.47 -49.98 18.28
CA ALA A 240 -27.63 -49.22 17.87
C ALA A 240 -28.69 -49.12 18.96
N ALA A 241 -29.56 -48.10 18.88
CA ALA A 241 -30.99 -48.20 19.20
C ALA A 241 -31.75 -47.03 18.54
N ALA A 242 -32.87 -47.36 17.90
CA ALA A 242 -33.93 -46.47 17.40
C ALA A 242 -35.24 -46.85 18.14
N PRO A 243 -36.48 -46.47 17.74
CA PRO A 243 -37.03 -45.25 17.08
C PRO A 243 -38.35 -44.75 17.77
N VAL A 244 -38.84 -43.50 17.54
CA VAL A 244 -40.28 -43.08 17.61
C VAL A 244 -40.47 -41.75 16.82
N THR A 245 -41.05 -41.71 15.61
CA THR A 245 -42.47 -41.52 15.16
C THR A 245 -43.00 -40.07 15.04
N ALA A 246 -42.89 -39.50 13.81
CA ALA A 246 -43.91 -38.85 12.92
C ALA A 246 -44.83 -37.65 13.38
N PRO A 247 -45.72 -37.07 12.52
CA PRO A 247 -45.53 -35.77 11.81
C PRO A 247 -46.70 -34.73 11.93
N ARG A 248 -46.49 -33.45 11.56
CA ARG A 248 -47.51 -32.40 11.19
C ARG A 248 -46.80 -31.04 10.96
N ALA A 249 -47.22 -30.06 10.17
CA ALA A 249 -48.33 -29.81 9.24
C ALA A 249 -47.93 -28.62 8.33
N LYS A 250 -48.60 -28.51 7.18
CA LYS A 250 -48.61 -27.34 6.28
C LYS A 250 -49.05 -26.05 6.99
N HIS A 251 -48.57 -24.91 6.48
CA HIS A 251 -49.41 -23.72 6.33
C HIS A 251 -49.03 -22.98 5.04
N ASP A 252 -50.03 -22.85 4.18
CA ASP A 252 -50.12 -21.95 3.04
C ASP A 252 -50.58 -20.55 3.54
N ASP A 253 -50.11 -19.47 2.91
CA ASP A 253 -50.74 -18.12 2.77
C ASP A 253 -49.76 -17.26 1.95
N GLU A 254 -49.93 -17.02 0.64
CA GLU A 254 -50.91 -16.18 -0.05
C GLU A 254 -50.70 -14.65 0.10
N SER A 255 -50.39 -14.02 -1.05
CA SER A 255 -50.83 -12.68 -1.49
C SER A 255 -50.36 -11.40 -0.78
N SER A 256 -49.52 -10.60 -1.47
CA SER A 256 -49.91 -9.22 -1.85
C SER A 256 -48.97 -8.53 -2.84
N LYS A 257 -49.57 -8.14 -3.99
CA LYS A 257 -49.47 -6.87 -4.78
C LYS A 257 -48.11 -6.16 -4.90
N ALA A 258 -47.55 -5.97 -6.09
CA ALA A 258 -47.98 -5.13 -7.23
C ALA A 258 -47.78 -3.61 -7.04
N SER A 259 -46.83 -3.04 -7.82
CA SER A 259 -46.83 -1.71 -8.46
C SER A 259 -45.40 -1.43 -8.95
N VAL A 260 -45.00 -1.64 -10.22
CA VAL A 260 -45.20 -0.76 -11.38
C VAL A 260 -45.39 0.71 -10.99
N THR A 261 -44.43 1.57 -11.32
CA THR A 261 -44.67 2.81 -12.07
C THR A 261 -43.35 3.32 -12.67
N GLU A 262 -43.38 3.34 -14.00
CA GLU A 262 -42.52 4.02 -14.95
C GLU A 262 -42.72 5.54 -14.86
N ALA A 263 -41.66 6.35 -14.86
CA ALA A 263 -41.78 7.78 -15.14
C ALA A 263 -40.51 8.29 -15.84
N LYS A 264 -40.65 8.38 -17.14
CA LYS A 264 -39.84 9.05 -18.15
C LYS A 264 -39.89 10.57 -17.95
N PHE A 265 -38.74 11.22 -17.92
CA PHE A 265 -38.51 12.57 -18.46
C PHE A 265 -37.06 12.68 -18.91
#